data_AF-A0A9E3AL45-F1
#
_entry.id   AF-A0A9E3AL45-F1
#
_cell.length_a   1.000
_cell.length_b   1.000
_cell.length_c   1.000
_cell.angle_alpha   90.00
_cell.angle_beta   90.00
_cell.angle_gamma   90.00
#
_symmetry.space_group_name_H-M   'P 1'
#
loop_
_entity.id
_entity.type
_entity.pdbx_description
1 polymer ?
#
loop_
_entity_poly.entity_id
_entity_poly.type
_entity_poly.pdbx_seq_one_letter_code
_entity_poly.pdbx_strand_id
1 'polypeptide(L)'
;MTLTLTPEQEAWLAAHVASGDFASTEDAIRHMIAAGMAEHAELEHDDLAWAKPYVDEALAGVERGEAVTLEDHDARIDALMSKLEGK
;
A
#
# COMPACT_ATOMS: atom_id res chain seq x y z
N MET A 1 10.53 -25.62 18.57
CA MET A 1 9.26 -25.03 18.11
C MET A 1 8.69 -25.94 17.05
N THR A 2 7.41 -26.28 17.12
CA THR A 2 6.77 -27.17 16.14
C THR A 2 5.65 -26.38 15.48
N LEU A 3 5.81 -26.10 14.19
CA LEU A 3 4.78 -25.51 13.34
C LEU A 3 4.21 -26.61 12.47
N THR A 4 2.89 -26.74 12.44
CA THR A 4 2.22 -27.60 11.47
C THR A 4 1.84 -26.75 10.27
N LEU A 5 2.50 -27.00 9.15
CA LEU A 5 2.23 -26.31 7.88
C LEU A 5 1.12 -27.06 7.12
N THR A 6 0.42 -26.34 6.24
CA THR A 6 -0.45 -27.02 5.27
C THR A 6 0.42 -27.74 4.23
N PRO A 7 -0.09 -28.81 3.59
CA PRO A 7 0.66 -29.50 2.53
C PRO A 7 1.08 -28.57 1.38
N GLU A 8 0.27 -27.56 1.07
CA GLU A 8 0.58 -26.55 0.07
C GLU A 8 1.75 -25.66 0.48
N GLN A 9 1.80 -25.22 1.73
CA GLN A 9 2.91 -24.43 2.27
C GLN A 9 4.22 -25.23 2.28
N GLU A 10 4.16 -26.50 2.65
CA GLU A 10 5.32 -27.40 2.60
C GLU A 10 5.85 -27.57 1.17
N ALA A 11 4.95 -27.80 0.21
CA ALA A 11 5.31 -27.94 -1.20
C ALA A 11 5.91 -26.65 -1.76
N TRP A 12 5.34 -25.50 -1.43
CA TRP A 12 5.84 -24.19 -1.84
C TRP A 12 7.25 -23.94 -1.29
N LEU A 13 7.48 -24.19 0.01
CA LEU A 13 8.80 -24.01 0.63
C LEU A 13 9.84 -24.96 0.04
N ALA A 14 9.47 -26.22 -0.16
CA ALA A 14 10.35 -27.20 -0.77
C ALA A 14 10.78 -26.80 -2.19
N ALA A 15 9.86 -26.25 -2.99
CA ALA A 15 10.16 -25.75 -4.32
C ALA A 15 11.19 -24.61 -4.31
N HIS A 16 11.05 -23.66 -3.38
CA HIS A 16 11.95 -22.49 -3.28
C HIS A 16 13.32 -22.84 -2.69
N VAL A 17 13.40 -23.87 -1.84
CA VAL A 17 14.70 -24.42 -1.42
C VAL A 17 15.36 -25.16 -2.58
N ALA A 18 14.59 -25.92 -3.37
CA ALA A 18 15.12 -26.67 -4.52
C ALA A 18 15.60 -25.76 -5.66
N SER A 19 14.98 -24.59 -5.86
CA SER A 19 15.45 -23.56 -6.79
C SER A 19 16.70 -22.82 -6.29
N GLY A 20 17.02 -22.94 -5.01
CA GLY A 20 18.13 -22.23 -4.37
C GLY A 20 17.79 -20.81 -3.91
N ASP A 21 16.51 -20.44 -3.93
CA ASP A 21 16.05 -19.12 -3.44
C ASP A 21 16.27 -19.00 -1.92
N PHE A 22 16.23 -20.12 -1.20
CA PHE A 22 16.55 -20.20 0.23
C PHE A 22 17.51 -21.34 0.55
N ALA A 23 18.35 -21.15 1.57
CA ALA A 23 19.32 -22.17 1.98
C ALA A 23 18.65 -23.38 2.68
N SER A 24 17.48 -23.18 3.28
CA SER A 24 16.69 -24.23 3.91
C SER A 24 15.24 -23.79 4.12
N THR A 25 14.36 -24.75 4.45
CA THR A 25 12.97 -24.45 4.84
C THR A 25 12.91 -23.52 6.06
N GLU A 26 13.80 -23.71 7.03
CA GLU A 26 13.85 -22.85 8.22
C GLU A 26 14.27 -21.42 7.88
N ASP A 27 15.23 -21.26 6.97
CA ASP A 27 15.67 -19.95 6.47
C ASP A 27 14.53 -19.21 5.77
N ALA A 28 13.81 -19.89 4.88
CA ALA A 28 12.63 -19.35 4.21
C ALA A 28 11.54 -18.91 5.21
N ILE A 29 11.24 -19.73 6.22
CA ILE A 29 10.26 -19.39 7.26
C ILE A 29 10.70 -18.16 8.05
N ARG A 30 11.97 -18.09 8.46
CA ARG A 30 12.50 -16.91 9.19
C ARG A 30 12.41 -15.65 8.34
N HIS A 31 12.74 -15.74 7.06
CA HIS A 31 12.64 -14.62 6.13
C HIS A 31 11.20 -14.10 6.01
N MET A 32 10.24 -15.00 5.77
CA MET A 32 8.83 -14.61 5.65
C MET A 32 8.26 -14.01 6.94
N ILE A 33 8.61 -14.56 8.11
CA ILE A 33 8.19 -13.99 9.40
C ILE A 33 8.77 -12.58 9.57
N ALA A 34 10.06 -12.38 9.26
CA ALA A 34 10.69 -11.06 9.35
C ALA A 34 10.03 -10.05 8.40
N ALA A 35 9.71 -10.45 7.17
CA ALA A 35 9.00 -9.61 6.21
C ALA A 35 7.60 -9.23 6.74
N GLY A 36 6.83 -10.21 7.25
CA GLY A 36 5.52 -9.95 7.82
C GLY A 36 5.57 -9.04 9.06
N MET A 37 6.60 -9.16 9.91
CA MET A 37 6.80 -8.25 11.05
C MET A 37 7.08 -6.82 10.59
N ALA A 38 7.91 -6.64 9.55
CA ALA A 38 8.22 -5.33 9.01
C ALA A 38 6.99 -4.69 8.36
N GLU A 39 6.25 -5.43 7.52
CA GLU A 39 5.01 -4.96 6.90
C GLU A 39 3.97 -4.56 7.95
N HIS A 40 3.78 -5.39 8.99
CA HIS A 40 2.82 -5.08 10.05
C HIS A 40 3.23 -3.85 10.86
N ALA A 41 4.53 -3.70 11.15
CA ALA A 41 5.03 -2.51 11.84
C ALA A 41 4.78 -1.23 11.02
N GLU A 42 4.99 -1.27 9.69
CA GLU A 42 4.69 -0.14 8.81
C GLU A 42 3.17 0.14 8.74
N LEU A 43 2.33 -0.88 8.61
CA LEU A 43 0.86 -0.72 8.58
C LEU A 43 0.28 -0.23 9.90
N GLU A 44 0.85 -0.62 11.05
CA GLU A 44 0.49 -0.07 12.36
C GLU A 44 0.91 1.40 12.51
N HIS A 45 1.93 1.84 11.76
CA HIS A 45 2.37 3.23 11.67
C HIS A 45 1.70 4.04 10.55
N ASP A 46 0.95 3.39 9.65
CA ASP A 46 0.21 4.02 8.55
C ASP A 46 -1.20 4.44 8.99
N ASP A 47 -1.29 5.13 10.13
CA ASP A 47 -2.54 5.71 10.63
C ASP A 47 -3.03 6.91 9.81
N LEU A 48 -2.28 7.26 8.74
CA LEU A 48 -2.48 8.43 7.89
C LEU A 48 -2.65 9.72 8.71
N ALA A 49 -2.06 9.83 9.90
CA ALA A 49 -2.22 11.01 10.76
C ALA A 49 -1.71 12.28 10.07
N TRP A 50 -0.74 12.16 9.17
CA TRP A 50 -0.27 13.25 8.31
C TRP A 50 -1.37 13.84 7.42
N ALA A 51 -2.39 13.05 7.04
CA ALA A 51 -3.48 13.46 6.16
C ALA A 51 -4.58 14.24 6.91
N LYS A 52 -4.70 14.03 8.23
CA LYS A 52 -5.75 14.65 9.06
C LYS A 52 -5.89 16.18 8.86
N PRO A 53 -4.83 17.00 8.94
CA PRO A 53 -4.98 18.44 8.75
C PRO A 53 -5.54 18.82 7.37
N TYR A 54 -5.17 18.09 6.31
CA TYR A 54 -5.68 18.33 4.96
C TYR A 54 -7.13 17.91 4.80
N VAL A 55 -7.54 16.81 5.45
CA VAL A 55 -8.94 16.39 5.49
C VAL A 55 -9.80 17.40 6.25
N ASP A 56 -9.33 17.87 7.40
CA ASP A 56 -10.03 18.88 8.20
C ASP A 56 -10.18 20.20 7.41
N GLU A 57 -9.14 20.62 6.67
CA GLU A 57 -9.21 21.78 5.76
C GLU A 57 -10.23 21.58 4.63
N ALA A 58 -10.22 20.42 3.97
CA ALA A 58 -11.15 20.10 2.89
C ALA A 58 -12.60 20.09 3.36
N LEU A 59 -12.88 19.49 4.54
CA LEU A 59 -14.21 19.50 5.14
C LEU A 59 -14.68 20.92 5.45
N ALA A 60 -13.81 21.77 6.01
CA ALA A 60 -14.14 23.16 6.24
C ALA A 60 -14.41 23.93 4.93
N GLY A 61 -13.71 23.59 3.83
CA GLY A 61 -13.98 24.13 2.50
C GLY A 61 -15.36 23.72 1.97
N VAL A 62 -15.74 22.46 2.16
CA VAL A 62 -17.10 21.98 1.82
C VAL A 62 -18.17 22.78 2.57
N GLU A 63 -17.98 23.01 3.87
CA GLU A 63 -18.91 23.82 4.69
C GLU A 63 -19.01 25.27 4.21
N ARG A 64 -17.91 25.84 3.69
CA ARG A 64 -17.90 27.18 3.08
C ARG A 64 -18.51 27.21 1.67
N GLY A 65 -18.87 26.06 1.09
CA GLY A 65 -19.39 25.96 -0.26
C GLY A 65 -18.32 26.02 -1.35
N GLU A 66 -17.06 25.72 -1.02
CA GLU A 66 -15.92 25.73 -1.95
C GLU A 66 -15.80 24.41 -2.75
N ALA A 67 -16.68 23.44 -2.50
CA ALA A 67 -16.75 22.21 -3.27
C ALA A 67 -17.21 22.50 -4.71
N VAL A 68 -16.62 21.79 -5.66
CA VAL A 68 -17.02 21.82 -7.08
C VAL A 68 -17.61 20.47 -7.48
N THR A 69 -18.42 20.46 -8.54
CA THR A 69 -18.88 19.20 -9.13
C THR A 69 -17.71 18.48 -9.79
N LEU A 70 -17.87 17.17 -10.00
CA LEU A 70 -16.90 16.39 -10.76
C LEU A 70 -16.74 16.93 -12.19
N GLU A 71 -17.86 17.30 -12.83
CA GLU A 71 -17.87 17.86 -14.18
C GLU A 71 -17.08 19.18 -14.27
N ASP A 72 -17.27 20.09 -13.30
CA ASP A 72 -16.51 21.34 -13.24
C ASP A 72 -15.02 21.11 -12.97
N HIS A 73 -14.69 20.13 -12.13
CA HIS A 73 -13.32 19.74 -11.85
C HIS A 73 -12.64 19.19 -13.12
N ASP A 74 -13.27 18.26 -13.83
CA ASP A 74 -12.70 17.63 -15.01
C ASP A 74 -12.49 18.66 -16.13
N ALA A 75 -13.46 19.53 -16.37
CA ALA A 75 -13.32 20.63 -17.32
C ALA A 75 -12.15 21.59 -16.96
N ARG A 76 -11.92 21.84 -15.67
CA ARG A 76 -10.77 22.65 -15.19
C ARG A 76 -9.45 21.94 -15.42
N ILE A 77 -9.36 20.65 -15.16
CA ILE A 77 -8.15 19.85 -15.40
C ILE A 77 -7.84 19.78 -16.90
N ASP A 78 -8.83 19.50 -17.75
CA ASP A 78 -8.65 19.47 -19.21
C ASP A 78 -8.15 20.81 -19.76
N ALA A 79 -8.71 21.92 -19.28
CA ALA A 79 -8.27 23.26 -19.64
C ALA A 79 -6.84 23.56 -19.17
N LEU A 80 -6.44 23.04 -18.00
CA LEU A 80 -5.07 23.18 -17.49
C LEU A 80 -4.09 22.36 -18.33
N MET A 81 -4.41 21.09 -18.60
CA MET A 81 -3.58 20.20 -19.39
C MET A 81 -3.38 20.72 -20.82
N SER A 82 -4.45 21.19 -21.46
CA SER A 82 -4.38 21.83 -22.78
C SER A 82 -3.44 23.04 -22.81
N LYS A 83 -3.36 23.83 -21.73
CA LYS A 83 -2.43 24.97 -21.62
C LYS A 83 -0.98 24.55 -21.42
N LEU A 84 -0.74 23.37 -20.84
CA LEU A 84 0.59 22.81 -20.63
C LEU A 84 1.12 22.16 -21.91
N GLU A 85 0.25 21.50 -22.68
CA GLU A 85 0.58 20.87 -23.97
C GLU A 85 0.72 21.87 -25.12
N GLY A 86 0.02 23.01 -25.04
CA GLY A 86 0.10 24.09 -26.03
C GLY A 86 1.31 25.02 -25.89
N LYS A 87 2.35 24.64 -25.14
CA LYS A 87 3.63 25.36 -25.01
C LYS A 87 4.73 24.71 -25.84
#